data_AF-A0A944FPS8-F1
#
_entry.id   AF-A0A944FPS8-F1
#
_cell.length_a   1.000
_cell.length_b   1.000
_cell.length_c   1.000
_cell.angle_alpha   90.00
_cell.angle_beta   90.00
_cell.angle_gamma   90.00
#
_symmetry.space_group_name_H-M   'P 1'
#
loop_
_entity.id
_entity.type
_entity.pdbx_description
1 polymer ?
#
loop_
_entity_poly.entity_id
_entity_poly.type
_entity_poly.pdbx_seq_one_letter_code
_entity_poly.pdbx_strand_id
1 'polypeptide(L)'
;YHEGQTIYIDCNDLWLGMYGYKDGNYGGQGMVQIGAEDTSGKYETSYLESPLMIDLHVFQGEMGDPVEPTVVTESQLPGKADNQSTNSNVGKLVTLKGLTYTDQVFVLLYPDSTRPHESTDAENRLFLSSDRDNVKISNKDNWKVFTWAMSKQNIIDHLNAGDWDKAVIGSGNTTFGPITNVVSEGGMFKDCKREDGSLMTYKELLIKNAAAQSVSQYFKMGSAVIQLRTSGFSKFADIVIPDDVLDGSRKVNITGVLCMYQGSIQMVVNRLEDITYEDGSRLYE
;
A
#
# COMPACT_ATOMS: atom_id res chain seq x y z
N TYR A 1 4.05 3.02 18.00
CA TYR A 1 3.02 3.08 19.05
C TYR A 1 2.52 1.68 19.31
N HIS A 2 2.21 1.36 20.55
CA HIS A 2 1.69 0.04 20.93
C HIS A 2 0.17 0.03 20.88
N GLU A 3 -0.43 -1.14 20.65
CA GLU A 3 -1.88 -1.31 20.82
C GLU A 3 -2.27 -0.96 22.27
N GLY A 4 -3.35 -0.20 22.42
CA GLY A 4 -3.78 0.31 23.72
C GLY A 4 -3.05 1.57 24.20
N GLN A 5 -1.96 1.99 23.55
CA GLN A 5 -1.24 3.20 23.92
C GLN A 5 -2.04 4.45 23.53
N THR A 6 -2.23 5.36 24.47
CA THR A 6 -2.74 6.69 24.16
C THR A 6 -1.69 7.47 23.36
N ILE A 7 -2.12 8.11 22.27
CA ILE A 7 -1.29 9.03 21.50
C ILE A 7 -1.89 10.43 21.55
N TYR A 8 -1.04 11.42 21.76
CA TYR A 8 -1.40 12.83 21.64
C TYR A 8 -0.86 13.34 20.32
N ILE A 9 -1.71 14.04 19.57
CA ILE A 9 -1.32 14.64 18.29
C ILE A 9 -1.41 16.15 18.44
N ASP A 10 -0.28 16.83 18.32
CA ASP A 10 -0.27 18.29 18.14
C ASP A 10 -0.67 18.59 16.70
N CYS A 11 -1.86 19.17 16.54
CA CYS A 11 -2.39 19.52 15.23
C CYS A 11 -1.94 20.90 14.72
N ASN A 12 -1.05 21.61 15.44
CA ASN A 12 -0.42 22.82 14.89
C ASN A 12 0.21 22.49 13.54
N ASP A 13 0.02 23.34 12.54
CA ASP A 13 0.53 23.14 11.17
C ASP A 13 0.06 21.85 10.46
N LEU A 14 -0.88 21.11 11.04
CA LEU A 14 -1.50 19.92 10.45
C LEU A 14 -2.94 20.19 10.02
N TRP A 15 -3.37 19.40 9.04
CA TRP A 15 -4.67 19.52 8.40
C TRP A 15 -5.40 18.18 8.40
N LEU A 16 -6.72 18.23 8.59
CA LEU A 16 -7.59 17.07 8.44
C LEU A 16 -8.03 16.95 6.98
N GLY A 17 -7.80 15.77 6.41
CA GLY A 17 -8.24 15.40 5.07
C GLY A 17 -8.94 14.05 5.08
N MET A 18 -9.34 13.60 3.88
CA MET A 18 -9.87 12.26 3.67
C MET A 18 -9.05 11.52 2.62
N TYR A 19 -8.33 10.49 3.07
CA TYR A 19 -7.57 9.61 2.21
C TYR A 19 -8.48 8.83 1.26
N GLY A 20 -8.33 9.08 -0.05
CA GLY A 20 -9.10 8.37 -1.06
C GLY A 20 -10.55 8.83 -1.21
N TYR A 21 -10.93 9.99 -0.69
CA TYR A 21 -12.20 10.59 -1.07
C TYR A 21 -12.18 10.98 -2.55
N LYS A 22 -13.23 10.63 -3.28
CA LYS A 22 -13.40 11.06 -4.68
C LYS A 22 -14.89 11.20 -4.99
N ASP A 23 -15.24 12.24 -5.73
CA ASP A 23 -16.60 12.46 -6.25
C ASP A 23 -16.80 11.83 -7.64
N GLY A 24 -18.06 11.59 -8.01
CA GLY A 24 -18.47 11.13 -9.34
C GLY A 24 -18.50 9.61 -9.53
N ASN A 25 -18.48 9.14 -10.78
CA ASN A 25 -18.73 7.72 -11.14
C ASN A 25 -17.70 6.73 -10.55
N TYR A 26 -16.45 7.17 -10.41
CA TYR A 26 -15.37 6.43 -9.75
C TYR A 26 -15.22 6.82 -8.27
N GLY A 27 -16.16 7.59 -7.74
CA GLY A 27 -16.13 8.17 -6.41
C GLY A 27 -16.52 7.21 -5.31
N GLY A 28 -16.12 7.52 -4.09
CA GLY A 28 -16.37 6.75 -2.88
C GLY A 28 -15.75 7.43 -1.67
N GLN A 29 -16.20 7.05 -0.49
CA GLN A 29 -15.69 7.64 0.74
C GLN A 29 -14.28 7.13 1.04
N GLY A 30 -13.50 8.02 1.66
CA GLY A 30 -12.16 7.76 2.16
C GLY A 30 -12.12 7.60 3.66
N MET A 31 -10.91 7.46 4.21
CA MET A 31 -10.68 7.49 5.65
C MET A 31 -10.16 8.86 6.08
N VAL A 32 -10.66 9.38 7.21
CA VAL A 32 -10.10 10.61 7.81
C VAL A 32 -8.61 10.40 8.08
N GLN A 33 -7.79 11.36 7.66
CA GLN A 33 -6.34 11.34 7.83
C GLN A 33 -5.83 12.73 8.25
N ILE A 34 -4.71 12.73 8.96
CA ILE A 34 -3.94 13.93 9.29
C ILE A 34 -2.78 14.04 8.30
N GLY A 35 -2.61 15.22 7.71
CA GLY A 35 -1.52 15.54 6.78
C GLY A 35 -1.03 16.97 7.00
N ALA A 36 -0.18 17.45 6.12
CA ALA A 36 0.29 18.83 6.13
C ALA A 36 0.04 19.49 4.77
N GLU A 37 -0.13 20.80 4.79
CA GLU A 37 -0.24 21.60 3.57
C GLU A 37 1.17 22.08 3.20
N ASP A 38 1.58 21.86 1.95
CA ASP A 38 2.84 22.42 1.47
C ASP A 38 2.72 23.95 1.25
N THR A 39 3.84 24.62 1.01
CA THR A 39 3.84 26.08 0.78
C THR A 39 3.05 26.52 -0.46
N SER A 40 2.62 25.60 -1.32
CA SER A 40 1.78 25.88 -2.49
C SER A 40 0.28 25.81 -2.19
N GLY A 41 -0.10 25.44 -0.97
CA GLY A 41 -1.48 25.28 -0.55
C GLY A 41 -2.07 23.90 -0.89
N LYS A 42 -1.21 22.90 -1.14
CA LYS A 42 -1.65 21.54 -1.48
C LYS A 42 -1.55 20.64 -0.27
N TYR A 43 -2.62 19.88 -0.04
CA TYR A 43 -2.64 18.82 0.97
C TYR A 43 -1.76 17.65 0.53
N GLU A 44 -0.75 17.32 1.32
CA GLU A 44 0.22 16.26 1.02
C GLU A 44 0.34 15.27 2.18
N THR A 45 0.53 14.00 1.87
CA THR A 45 0.58 12.89 2.85
C THR A 45 1.74 11.92 2.65
N SER A 46 2.56 12.08 1.59
CA SER A 46 3.39 10.99 1.07
C SER A 46 4.87 11.31 0.82
N TYR A 47 5.31 12.57 0.75
CA TYR A 47 6.75 12.91 0.62
C TYR A 47 7.29 13.93 1.64
N LEU A 48 6.44 14.55 2.46
CA LEU A 48 6.91 15.34 3.60
C LEU A 48 7.58 14.38 4.58
N GLU A 49 8.78 14.72 5.06
CA GLU A 49 9.65 13.87 5.89
C GLU A 49 8.88 13.22 7.05
N SER A 50 8.32 12.03 6.79
CA SER A 50 7.38 11.37 7.68
C SER A 50 7.95 11.18 9.10
N PRO A 51 9.26 10.87 9.29
CA PRO A 51 9.83 10.81 10.62
C PRO A 51 9.83 12.15 11.37
N LEU A 52 10.25 13.26 10.73
CA LEU A 52 10.28 14.57 11.38
C LEU A 52 8.88 15.05 11.75
N MET A 53 7.91 14.88 10.84
CA MET A 53 6.51 15.21 11.11
C MET A 53 5.92 14.35 12.24
N ILE A 54 6.25 13.07 12.29
CA ILE A 54 5.83 12.20 13.40
C ILE A 54 6.46 12.67 14.71
N ASP A 55 7.76 12.96 14.72
CA ASP A 55 8.51 13.34 15.94
C ASP A 55 8.07 14.70 16.50
N LEU A 56 7.68 15.65 15.64
CA LEU A 56 7.21 16.97 16.05
C LEU A 56 5.75 16.97 16.52
N HIS A 57 4.92 16.05 16.03
CA HIS A 57 3.48 16.13 16.25
C HIS A 57 2.89 14.97 17.04
N VAL A 58 3.54 13.81 17.13
CA VAL A 58 2.93 12.60 17.72
C VAL A 58 3.65 12.17 18.99
N PHE A 59 3.03 12.45 20.12
CA PHE A 59 3.58 12.19 21.45
C PHE A 59 2.95 10.95 22.08
N GLN A 60 3.81 10.14 22.71
CA GLN A 60 3.38 8.94 23.42
C GLN A 60 2.78 9.30 24.78
N GLY A 61 1.57 8.82 25.03
CA GLY A 61 0.90 8.89 26.32
C GLY A 61 0.98 7.59 27.10
N GLU A 62 0.07 7.44 28.06
CA GLU A 62 -0.02 6.27 28.93
C GLU A 62 -0.34 4.99 28.13
N MET A 63 0.26 3.88 28.57
CA MET A 63 -0.09 2.55 28.09
C MET A 63 -1.42 2.12 28.70
N GLY A 64 -2.42 1.92 27.86
CA GLY A 64 -3.67 1.27 28.23
C GLY A 64 -3.63 -0.24 28.02
N ASP A 65 -4.78 -0.87 28.28
CA ASP A 65 -4.97 -2.29 28.00
C ASP A 65 -4.93 -2.56 26.48
N PRO A 66 -4.46 -3.74 26.05
CA PRO A 66 -4.54 -4.16 24.65
C PRO A 66 -5.97 -4.03 24.12
N VAL A 67 -6.09 -3.55 22.88
CA VAL A 67 -7.39 -3.40 22.23
C VAL A 67 -7.84 -4.79 21.75
N GLU A 68 -8.94 -5.29 22.30
CA GLU A 68 -9.58 -6.52 21.81
C GLU A 68 -10.19 -6.27 20.42
N PRO A 69 -9.83 -7.06 19.40
CA PRO A 69 -10.36 -6.87 18.05
C PRO A 69 -11.85 -7.25 17.98
N THR A 70 -12.63 -6.46 17.24
CA THR A 70 -14.03 -6.78 16.98
C THR A 70 -14.13 -7.79 15.82
N VAL A 71 -14.75 -8.95 16.04
CA VAL A 71 -15.03 -9.89 14.93
C VAL A 71 -16.14 -9.32 14.05
N VAL A 72 -15.87 -9.17 12.75
CA VAL A 72 -16.80 -8.56 11.77
C VAL A 72 -17.22 -9.60 10.75
N THR A 73 -18.51 -9.70 10.47
CA THR A 73 -19.08 -10.55 9.41
C THR A 73 -19.18 -9.81 8.07
N GLU A 74 -19.41 -10.53 6.97
CA GLU A 74 -19.55 -9.92 5.63
C GLU A 74 -20.65 -8.85 5.60
N SER A 75 -21.78 -9.09 6.28
CA SER A 75 -22.90 -8.13 6.35
C SER A 75 -22.61 -6.87 7.17
N GLN A 76 -21.52 -6.87 7.95
CA GLN A 76 -21.10 -5.74 8.79
C GLN A 76 -19.97 -4.92 8.14
N LEU A 77 -19.48 -5.37 6.99
CA LEU A 77 -18.50 -4.63 6.20
C LEU A 77 -19.09 -3.33 5.64
N PRO A 78 -18.28 -2.27 5.50
CA PRO A 78 -18.73 -1.00 4.94
C PRO A 78 -19.09 -1.13 3.47
N GLY A 79 -20.18 -0.48 3.08
CA GLY A 79 -20.53 -0.25 1.68
C GLY A 79 -19.69 0.87 1.05
N LYS A 80 -19.80 1.02 -0.27
CA LYS A 80 -19.02 1.99 -1.07
C LYS A 80 -19.16 3.45 -0.61
N ALA A 81 -20.30 3.80 -0.02
CA ALA A 81 -20.61 5.14 0.47
C ALA A 81 -20.42 5.30 1.99
N ASP A 82 -20.00 4.25 2.71
CA ASP A 82 -19.79 4.31 4.14
C ASP A 82 -18.44 4.94 4.50
N ASN A 83 -18.39 5.58 5.66
CA ASN A 83 -17.22 6.19 6.29
C ASN A 83 -17.30 6.01 7.81
N GLN A 84 -16.38 6.61 8.58
CA GLN A 84 -16.34 6.48 10.03
C GLN A 84 -17.63 6.90 10.75
N SER A 85 -18.44 7.81 10.17
CA SER A 85 -19.67 8.28 10.82
C SER A 85 -20.88 7.39 10.52
N THR A 86 -20.82 6.58 9.46
CA THR A 86 -21.93 5.74 8.97
C THR A 86 -21.70 4.25 9.21
N ASN A 87 -20.44 3.80 9.30
CA ASN A 87 -20.09 2.46 9.72
C ASN A 87 -19.06 2.50 10.85
N SER A 88 -19.49 2.07 12.03
CA SER A 88 -18.67 2.12 13.24
C SER A 88 -17.47 1.18 13.24
N ASN A 89 -17.34 0.27 12.27
CA ASN A 89 -16.18 -0.61 12.14
C ASN A 89 -15.02 0.05 11.39
N VAL A 90 -15.29 1.08 10.57
CA VAL A 90 -14.24 1.82 9.85
C VAL A 90 -13.36 2.56 10.85
N GLY A 91 -12.05 2.30 10.80
CA GLY A 91 -11.05 2.83 11.73
C GLY A 91 -10.84 1.99 12.99
N LYS A 92 -11.55 0.87 13.17
CA LYS A 92 -11.36 -0.03 14.32
C LYS A 92 -10.40 -1.18 14.00
N LEU A 93 -9.79 -1.72 15.05
CA LEU A 93 -9.15 -3.03 15.03
C LEU A 93 -10.24 -4.11 14.94
N VAL A 94 -10.23 -4.89 13.87
CA VAL A 94 -11.23 -5.93 13.59
C VAL A 94 -10.56 -7.24 13.22
N THR A 95 -11.28 -8.36 13.40
CA THR A 95 -10.90 -9.66 12.85
C THR A 95 -11.91 -10.07 11.77
N LEU A 96 -11.41 -10.31 10.56
CA LEU A 96 -12.15 -10.91 9.46
C LEU A 96 -11.78 -12.39 9.37
N LYS A 97 -12.78 -13.27 9.28
CA LYS A 97 -12.57 -14.73 9.31
C LYS A 97 -12.83 -15.40 7.96
N GLY A 98 -12.12 -16.48 7.69
CA GLY A 98 -12.36 -17.35 6.54
C GLY A 98 -12.06 -16.70 5.18
N LEU A 99 -11.04 -15.85 5.12
CA LEU A 99 -10.62 -15.13 3.93
C LEU A 99 -9.90 -16.04 2.94
N THR A 100 -10.22 -15.92 1.66
CA THR A 100 -9.58 -16.66 0.55
C THR A 100 -8.76 -15.71 -0.31
N TYR A 101 -7.52 -16.06 -0.66
CA TYR A 101 -6.69 -15.25 -1.56
C TYR A 101 -7.31 -15.12 -2.96
N THR A 102 -7.09 -14.00 -3.64
CA THR A 102 -7.73 -13.71 -4.94
C THR A 102 -6.79 -13.71 -6.13
N ASP A 103 -5.55 -14.20 -6.00
CA ASP A 103 -4.53 -14.13 -7.05
C ASP A 103 -4.30 -12.70 -7.57
N GLN A 104 -4.31 -11.72 -6.66
CA GLN A 104 -4.11 -10.31 -7.01
C GLN A 104 -3.16 -9.63 -6.04
N VAL A 105 -2.26 -8.84 -6.62
CA VAL A 105 -1.35 -7.94 -5.92
C VAL A 105 -1.53 -6.51 -6.43
N PHE A 106 -1.24 -5.54 -5.56
CA PHE A 106 -1.01 -4.16 -5.95
C PHE A 106 0.25 -3.63 -5.26
N VAL A 107 1.22 -3.18 -6.06
CA VAL A 107 2.42 -2.48 -5.60
C VAL A 107 2.49 -1.13 -6.30
N LEU A 108 2.76 -0.07 -5.55
CA LEU A 108 3.05 1.26 -6.09
C LEU A 108 4.48 1.63 -5.73
N LEU A 109 5.32 1.79 -6.75
CA LEU A 109 6.71 2.21 -6.64
C LEU A 109 6.89 3.57 -7.33
N TYR A 110 7.91 4.29 -6.91
CA TYR A 110 8.31 5.58 -7.47
C TYR A 110 9.77 5.47 -7.95
N PRO A 111 10.09 5.78 -9.22
CA PRO A 111 11.47 5.91 -9.68
C PRO A 111 12.31 6.85 -8.82
N ASP A 112 11.70 7.84 -8.17
CA ASP A 112 12.34 8.69 -7.18
C ASP A 112 11.34 9.16 -6.11
N SER A 113 11.47 8.62 -4.89
CA SER A 113 10.56 8.91 -3.79
C SER A 113 10.72 10.31 -3.18
N THR A 114 11.72 11.09 -3.63
CA THR A 114 11.91 12.49 -3.19
C THR A 114 11.30 13.49 -4.16
N ARG A 115 10.63 13.00 -5.21
CA ARG A 115 9.93 13.83 -6.21
C ARG A 115 8.43 13.74 -6.01
N PRO A 116 7.65 14.66 -6.60
CA PRO A 116 6.19 14.60 -6.52
C PRO A 116 5.60 13.24 -6.91
N HIS A 117 4.61 12.78 -6.14
CA HIS A 117 3.95 11.47 -6.29
C HIS A 117 2.53 11.57 -6.86
N GLU A 118 2.14 12.78 -7.26
CA GLU A 118 0.78 13.09 -7.67
C GLU A 118 0.34 12.31 -8.90
N SER A 119 -0.97 12.16 -9.06
CA SER A 119 -1.52 11.46 -10.23
C SER A 119 -1.20 12.14 -11.56
N THR A 120 -0.95 13.45 -11.52
CA THR A 120 -0.47 14.28 -12.65
C THR A 120 1.01 14.05 -12.97
N ASP A 121 1.79 13.58 -12.00
CA ASP A 121 3.22 13.29 -12.11
C ASP A 121 3.44 11.83 -12.55
N ALA A 122 2.78 11.47 -13.65
CA ALA A 122 2.69 10.10 -14.13
C ALA A 122 4.06 9.43 -14.39
N GLU A 123 5.09 10.20 -14.73
CA GLU A 123 6.43 9.67 -14.99
C GLU A 123 7.11 9.12 -13.73
N ASN A 124 6.72 9.59 -12.54
CA ASN A 124 7.29 9.11 -11.28
C ASN A 124 6.50 7.93 -10.69
N ARG A 125 5.68 7.21 -11.48
CA ARG A 125 4.79 6.18 -10.91
C ARG A 125 4.92 4.86 -11.65
N LEU A 126 5.02 3.78 -10.88
CA LEU A 126 5.00 2.41 -11.35
C LEU A 126 4.00 1.62 -10.51
N PHE A 127 2.94 1.14 -11.14
CA PHE A 127 2.02 0.20 -10.53
C PHE A 127 2.28 -1.21 -11.05
N LEU A 128 2.39 -2.17 -10.13
CA LEU A 128 2.36 -3.60 -10.40
C LEU A 128 1.00 -4.11 -9.96
N SER A 129 0.08 -4.31 -10.91
CA SER A 129 -1.25 -4.86 -10.65
C SER A 129 -1.77 -5.65 -11.87
N SER A 130 -2.78 -6.50 -11.69
CA SER A 130 -3.38 -7.30 -12.76
C SER A 130 -4.12 -6.46 -13.81
N ASP A 131 -4.50 -5.22 -13.45
CA ASP A 131 -5.49 -4.43 -14.19
C ASP A 131 -4.87 -3.28 -15.00
N ARG A 132 -3.54 -3.13 -14.97
CA ARG A 132 -2.86 -2.02 -15.61
C ARG A 132 -2.19 -2.41 -16.95
N ASP A 133 -2.42 -1.57 -17.96
CA ASP A 133 -1.62 -1.41 -19.20
C ASP A 133 -1.78 -2.39 -20.37
N ASN A 134 -2.90 -3.13 -20.53
CA ASN A 134 -3.02 -4.13 -21.62
C ASN A 134 -1.89 -5.18 -21.66
N VAL A 135 -0.97 -5.16 -20.69
CA VAL A 135 -0.01 -6.22 -20.42
C VAL A 135 -0.79 -7.24 -19.61
N LYS A 136 -1.40 -8.19 -20.32
CA LYS A 136 -2.01 -9.37 -19.70
C LYS A 136 -0.91 -10.21 -19.07
N ILE A 137 -0.43 -9.80 -17.90
CA ILE A 137 0.23 -10.74 -17.01
C ILE A 137 -0.88 -11.66 -16.51
N SER A 138 -0.76 -12.96 -16.77
CA SER A 138 -1.73 -13.90 -16.24
C SER A 138 -1.80 -13.74 -14.73
N ASN A 139 -2.99 -13.68 -14.16
CA ASN A 139 -3.22 -13.54 -12.70
C ASN A 139 -2.41 -14.55 -11.85
N LYS A 140 -1.93 -15.65 -12.44
CA LYS A 140 -1.05 -16.64 -11.79
C LYS A 140 0.42 -16.26 -11.65
N ASP A 141 0.87 -15.14 -12.23
CA ASP A 141 2.27 -14.71 -12.22
C ASP A 141 2.49 -13.48 -11.33
N ASN A 142 1.44 -12.92 -10.68
CA ASN A 142 1.42 -11.88 -9.61
C ASN A 142 2.63 -10.93 -9.49
N TRP A 143 3.23 -10.52 -10.61
CA TRP A 143 4.52 -9.85 -10.65
C TRP A 143 5.62 -10.54 -9.80
N LYS A 144 5.50 -11.85 -9.55
CA LYS A 144 6.29 -12.66 -8.62
C LYS A 144 6.33 -12.15 -7.17
N VAL A 145 5.33 -11.37 -6.77
CA VAL A 145 5.20 -10.83 -5.42
C VAL A 145 4.37 -11.78 -4.57
N PHE A 146 5.06 -12.71 -3.90
CA PHE A 146 4.45 -13.75 -3.05
C PHE A 146 4.70 -13.52 -1.56
N THR A 147 5.17 -12.34 -1.18
CA THR A 147 5.48 -11.99 0.20
C THR A 147 4.36 -11.14 0.81
N TRP A 148 4.21 -11.18 2.13
CA TRP A 148 3.25 -10.34 2.84
C TRP A 148 3.56 -8.86 2.70
N ALA A 149 4.85 -8.50 2.71
CA ALA A 149 5.38 -7.16 2.47
C ALA A 149 6.76 -7.30 1.79
N MET A 150 7.25 -6.24 1.14
CA MET A 150 8.56 -6.25 0.50
C MET A 150 9.49 -5.19 1.11
N SER A 151 10.67 -5.62 1.54
CA SER A 151 11.74 -4.73 1.94
C SER A 151 12.34 -4.00 0.73
N LYS A 152 13.13 -2.97 1.00
CA LYS A 152 13.95 -2.31 -0.02
C LYS A 152 14.81 -3.32 -0.80
N GLN A 153 15.42 -4.28 -0.11
CA GLN A 153 16.34 -5.23 -0.75
C GLN A 153 15.58 -6.18 -1.67
N ASN A 154 14.43 -6.70 -1.23
CA ASN A 154 13.62 -7.58 -2.07
C ASN A 154 13.10 -6.87 -3.33
N ILE A 155 12.73 -5.59 -3.25
CA ILE A 155 12.41 -4.75 -4.42
C ILE A 155 13.61 -4.69 -5.40
N ILE A 156 14.82 -4.43 -4.88
CA ILE A 156 16.05 -4.40 -5.68
C ILE A 156 16.32 -5.77 -6.33
N ASP A 157 16.10 -6.87 -5.61
CA ASP A 157 16.34 -8.22 -6.10
C ASP A 157 15.39 -8.57 -7.26
N HIS A 158 14.11 -8.25 -7.15
CA HIS A 158 13.14 -8.41 -8.25
C HIS A 158 13.50 -7.56 -9.48
N LEU A 159 13.94 -6.31 -9.27
CA LEU A 159 14.42 -5.45 -10.35
C LEU A 159 15.63 -6.09 -11.03
N ASN A 160 16.65 -6.50 -10.27
CA ASN A 160 17.86 -7.13 -10.81
C ASN A 160 17.57 -8.46 -11.54
N ALA A 161 16.63 -9.25 -11.04
CA ALA A 161 16.19 -10.51 -11.66
C ALA A 161 15.43 -10.30 -12.99
N GLY A 162 14.98 -9.07 -13.26
CA GLY A 162 14.19 -8.75 -14.45
C GLY A 162 12.72 -9.15 -14.35
N ASP A 163 12.25 -9.43 -13.14
CA ASP A 163 10.86 -9.86 -12.89
C ASP A 163 9.84 -8.82 -13.35
N TRP A 164 10.24 -7.54 -13.34
CA TRP A 164 9.39 -6.40 -13.66
C TRP A 164 9.82 -5.66 -14.93
N ASP A 165 10.66 -6.25 -15.79
CA ASP A 165 11.17 -5.56 -16.99
C ASP A 165 10.05 -5.14 -17.98
N LYS A 166 8.90 -5.81 -17.91
CA LYS A 166 7.69 -5.46 -18.69
C LYS A 166 6.80 -4.43 -18.02
N ALA A 167 7.06 -4.07 -16.77
CA ALA A 167 6.27 -3.11 -16.03
C ALA A 167 6.43 -1.71 -16.63
N VAL A 168 5.36 -0.93 -16.66
CA VAL A 168 5.29 0.34 -17.41
C VAL A 168 5.23 1.53 -16.45
N ILE A 169 6.05 2.55 -16.73
CA ILE A 169 6.00 3.83 -16.03
C ILE A 169 4.78 4.63 -16.48
N GLY A 170 4.04 5.21 -15.54
CA GLY A 170 2.85 6.00 -15.85
C GLY A 170 1.79 6.05 -14.74
N SER A 171 0.69 6.72 -15.07
CA SER A 171 -0.51 6.83 -14.23
C SER A 171 -1.73 7.11 -15.10
N GLY A 172 -2.85 6.44 -14.82
CA GLY A 172 -4.06 6.55 -15.64
C GLY A 172 -3.80 6.21 -17.10
N ASN A 173 -4.12 7.12 -18.01
CA ASN A 173 -3.94 6.93 -19.46
C ASN A 173 -2.55 7.37 -19.97
N THR A 174 -1.68 7.88 -19.10
CA THR A 174 -0.35 8.38 -19.47
C THR A 174 0.69 7.31 -19.18
N THR A 175 1.49 6.95 -20.19
CA THR A 175 2.56 5.96 -20.09
C THR A 175 3.86 6.48 -20.69
N PHE A 176 5.00 6.04 -20.13
CA PHE A 176 6.35 6.39 -20.58
C PHE A 176 7.14 5.14 -21.07
N GLY A 177 6.44 4.01 -21.18
CA GLY A 177 7.00 2.73 -21.63
C GLY A 177 7.56 1.87 -20.49
N PRO A 178 8.13 0.70 -20.84
CA PRO A 178 8.66 -0.25 -19.87
C PRO A 178 9.80 0.33 -19.03
N ILE A 179 10.02 -0.19 -17.82
CA ILE A 179 11.09 0.28 -16.94
C ILE A 179 12.49 0.13 -17.55
N THR A 180 12.66 -0.75 -18.54
CA THR A 180 13.92 -0.93 -19.27
C THR A 180 14.25 0.23 -20.21
N ASN A 181 13.29 1.12 -20.50
CA ASN A 181 13.52 2.28 -21.34
C ASN A 181 14.39 3.32 -20.63
N VAL A 182 15.18 4.03 -21.43
CA VAL A 182 15.86 5.27 -21.03
C VAL A 182 14.80 6.32 -20.69
N VAL A 183 15.06 7.13 -19.67
CA VAL A 183 14.15 8.21 -19.27
C VAL A 183 13.92 9.22 -20.39
N SER A 184 12.76 9.88 -20.38
CA SER A 184 12.41 10.87 -21.40
C SER A 184 13.35 12.08 -21.36
N GLU A 185 13.92 12.45 -22.51
CA GLU A 185 14.81 13.62 -22.65
C GLU A 185 14.14 14.96 -22.31
N GLY A 186 12.82 15.05 -22.43
CA GLY A 186 12.02 16.20 -22.00
C GLY A 186 11.28 15.99 -20.68
N GLY A 187 11.44 14.82 -20.07
CA GLY A 187 10.68 14.40 -18.91
C GLY A 187 11.24 14.88 -17.59
N MET A 188 10.59 14.42 -16.52
CA MET A 188 10.96 14.70 -15.14
C MET A 188 12.42 14.30 -14.87
N PHE A 189 12.88 13.18 -15.42
CA PHE A 189 14.18 12.60 -15.13
C PHE A 189 15.29 12.93 -16.14
N LYS A 190 15.09 13.94 -17.00
CA LYS A 190 16.07 14.34 -18.03
C LYS A 190 17.48 14.67 -17.53
N ASP A 191 17.63 14.98 -16.25
CA ASP A 191 18.91 15.30 -15.62
C ASP A 191 19.56 14.08 -14.91
N CYS A 192 18.88 12.94 -14.89
CA CYS A 192 19.37 11.71 -14.30
C CYS A 192 20.27 10.95 -15.28
N LYS A 193 21.58 11.17 -15.15
CA LYS A 193 22.60 10.62 -16.04
C LYS A 193 23.52 9.63 -15.30
N ARG A 194 24.07 8.69 -16.06
CA ARG A 194 25.21 7.86 -15.66
C ARG A 194 26.49 8.71 -15.64
N GLU A 195 27.58 8.13 -15.14
CA GLU A 195 28.89 8.79 -15.08
C GLU A 195 29.44 9.19 -16.45
N ASP A 196 29.08 8.45 -17.51
CA ASP A 196 29.47 8.74 -18.89
C ASP A 196 28.61 9.83 -19.57
N GLY A 197 27.65 10.41 -18.85
CA GLY A 197 26.75 11.46 -19.34
C GLY A 197 25.52 10.95 -20.10
N SER A 198 25.38 9.64 -20.32
CA SER A 198 24.18 9.04 -20.90
C SER A 198 23.01 9.03 -19.91
N LEU A 199 21.77 9.13 -20.41
CA LEU A 199 20.57 9.07 -19.56
C LEU A 199 20.37 7.69 -18.96
N MET A 200 19.95 7.66 -17.68
CA MET A 200 19.59 6.42 -16.99
C MET A 200 18.31 5.79 -17.56
N THR A 201 18.09 4.51 -17.29
CA THR A 201 16.78 3.86 -17.45
C THR A 201 15.92 4.05 -16.21
N TYR A 202 14.60 3.90 -16.35
CA TYR A 202 13.71 3.93 -15.19
C TYR A 202 14.03 2.80 -14.20
N LYS A 203 14.47 1.62 -14.68
CA LYS A 203 14.94 0.51 -13.85
C LYS A 203 16.15 0.91 -13.00
N GLU A 204 17.13 1.59 -13.58
CA GLU A 204 18.29 2.08 -12.83
C GLU A 204 17.88 3.12 -11.78
N LEU A 205 16.90 3.98 -12.07
CA LEU A 205 16.35 4.91 -11.09
C LEU A 205 15.65 4.20 -9.94
N LEU A 206 14.79 3.23 -10.26
CA LEU A 206 14.09 2.40 -9.27
C LEU A 206 15.07 1.67 -8.35
N ILE A 207 16.17 1.14 -8.89
CA ILE A 207 17.23 0.49 -8.08
C ILE A 207 17.96 1.53 -7.21
N LYS A 208 18.41 2.63 -7.82
CA LYS A 208 19.19 3.69 -7.16
C LYS A 208 18.41 4.31 -6.00
N ASN A 209 17.14 4.59 -6.21
CA ASN A 209 16.26 5.30 -5.29
C ASN A 209 15.31 4.34 -4.55
N ALA A 210 15.58 3.02 -4.58
CA ALA A 210 14.73 2.03 -3.94
C ALA A 210 14.50 2.38 -2.47
N ALA A 211 13.24 2.31 -2.07
CA ALA A 211 12.78 2.46 -0.69
C ALA A 211 11.86 1.30 -0.36
N ALA A 212 11.70 0.99 0.93
CA ALA A 212 10.68 0.05 1.35
C ALA A 212 9.31 0.68 1.07
N GLN A 213 8.43 -0.04 0.38
CA GLN A 213 7.14 0.48 -0.08
C GLN A 213 5.99 -0.41 0.41
N SER A 214 4.78 0.13 0.35
CA SER A 214 3.58 -0.64 0.71
C SER A 214 3.25 -1.66 -0.38
N VAL A 215 2.96 -2.88 0.04
CA VAL A 215 2.48 -3.96 -0.83
C VAL A 215 1.07 -4.29 -0.43
N SER A 216 0.25 -4.65 -1.41
CA SER A 216 -1.11 -5.09 -1.15
C SER A 216 -1.38 -6.46 -1.73
N GLN A 217 -2.00 -7.30 -0.90
CA GLN A 217 -2.51 -8.60 -1.27
C GLN A 217 -4.04 -8.57 -1.16
N TYR A 218 -4.75 -9.26 -2.04
CA TYR A 218 -6.21 -9.20 -2.05
C TYR A 218 -6.82 -10.53 -1.60
N PHE A 219 -7.86 -10.40 -0.78
CA PHE A 219 -8.61 -11.52 -0.22
C PHE A 219 -10.11 -11.32 -0.44
N LYS A 220 -10.87 -12.41 -0.39
CA LYS A 220 -12.33 -12.40 -0.40
C LYS A 220 -12.91 -12.88 0.91
N MET A 221 -13.95 -12.16 1.36
CA MET A 221 -14.88 -12.61 2.39
C MET A 221 -16.25 -12.73 1.74
N GLY A 222 -16.62 -13.95 1.35
CA GLY A 222 -17.80 -14.16 0.51
C GLY A 222 -17.68 -13.44 -0.83
N SER A 223 -18.54 -12.45 -1.06
CA SER A 223 -18.55 -11.61 -2.26
C SER A 223 -17.68 -10.36 -2.15
N ALA A 224 -17.33 -9.94 -0.93
CA ALA A 224 -16.55 -8.74 -0.68
C ALA A 224 -15.05 -8.98 -0.97
N VAL A 225 -14.42 -8.05 -1.68
CA VAL A 225 -12.96 -8.02 -1.88
C VAL A 225 -12.33 -7.06 -0.88
N ILE A 226 -11.28 -7.53 -0.21
CA ILE A 226 -10.55 -6.81 0.83
C ILE A 226 -9.11 -6.68 0.38
N GLN A 227 -8.62 -5.44 0.28
CA GLN A 227 -7.22 -5.16 0.04
C GLN A 227 -6.47 -5.13 1.38
N LEU A 228 -5.64 -6.14 1.62
CA LEU A 228 -4.71 -6.15 2.74
C LEU A 228 -3.50 -5.28 2.38
N ARG A 229 -3.21 -4.26 3.20
CA ARG A 229 -2.06 -3.36 3.02
C ARG A 229 -1.05 -3.59 4.14
N THR A 230 0.19 -3.78 3.74
CA THR A 230 1.33 -4.00 4.63
C THR A 230 2.47 -3.06 4.25
N SER A 231 3.36 -2.79 5.21
CA SER A 231 4.49 -1.89 5.02
C SER A 231 5.77 -2.68 4.76
N GLY A 232 6.59 -2.23 3.81
CA GLY A 232 7.94 -2.74 3.62
C GLY A 232 8.90 -2.49 4.80
N PHE A 233 8.52 -1.64 5.76
CA PHE A 233 9.24 -1.44 7.03
C PHE A 233 8.80 -2.43 8.13
N SER A 234 7.85 -3.31 7.84
CA SER A 234 7.40 -4.31 8.80
C SER A 234 8.49 -5.33 9.11
N LYS A 235 8.48 -5.88 10.33
CA LYS A 235 9.42 -6.94 10.74
C LYS A 235 9.23 -8.25 9.98
N PHE A 236 8.09 -8.41 9.32
CA PHE A 236 7.73 -9.58 8.50
C PHE A 236 7.86 -9.29 7.00
N ALA A 237 8.53 -8.19 6.63
CA ALA A 237 8.91 -7.97 5.24
C ALA A 237 9.67 -9.19 4.70
N ASP A 238 9.40 -9.52 3.44
CA ASP A 238 9.97 -10.64 2.69
C ASP A 238 9.54 -12.04 3.15
N ILE A 239 8.68 -12.15 4.17
CA ILE A 239 8.09 -13.44 4.53
C ILE A 239 7.11 -13.86 3.44
N VAL A 240 7.40 -15.01 2.84
CA VAL A 240 6.60 -15.64 1.78
C VAL A 240 5.28 -16.16 2.36
N ILE A 241 4.18 -15.85 1.67
CA ILE A 241 2.84 -16.34 1.99
C ILE A 241 2.82 -17.85 1.73
N PRO A 242 2.24 -18.68 2.62
CA PRO A 242 2.21 -20.13 2.41
C PRO A 242 1.52 -20.50 1.09
N ASP A 243 2.05 -21.51 0.39
CA ASP A 243 1.54 -21.94 -0.92
C ASP A 243 0.06 -22.36 -0.86
N ASP A 244 -0.36 -22.97 0.24
CA ASP A 244 -1.75 -23.39 0.49
C ASP A 244 -2.70 -22.20 0.75
N VAL A 245 -2.19 -21.04 1.14
CA VAL A 245 -2.95 -19.78 1.19
C VAL A 245 -3.00 -19.16 -0.20
N LEU A 246 -1.87 -19.13 -0.92
CA LEU A 246 -1.77 -18.56 -2.27
C LEU A 246 -2.62 -19.32 -3.29
N ASP A 247 -2.72 -20.65 -3.20
CA ASP A 247 -3.55 -21.44 -4.11
C ASP A 247 -5.04 -21.48 -3.72
N GLY A 248 -5.38 -20.85 -2.58
CA GLY A 248 -6.73 -20.76 -2.04
C GLY A 248 -7.26 -22.04 -1.40
N SER A 249 -6.44 -23.08 -1.23
CA SER A 249 -6.84 -24.33 -0.57
C SER A 249 -7.04 -24.17 0.93
N ARG A 250 -6.36 -23.22 1.56
CA ARG A 250 -6.57 -22.80 2.95
C ARG A 250 -6.99 -21.35 3.05
N LYS A 251 -7.91 -21.13 3.98
CA LYS A 251 -8.39 -19.80 4.35
C LYS A 251 -7.63 -19.27 5.55
N VAL A 252 -7.62 -17.94 5.65
CA VAL A 252 -6.97 -17.22 6.76
C VAL A 252 -7.96 -16.36 7.53
N ASN A 253 -7.71 -16.17 8.82
CA ASN A 253 -8.29 -15.09 9.60
C ASN A 253 -7.26 -13.97 9.67
N ILE A 254 -7.71 -12.73 9.51
CA ILE A 254 -6.83 -11.56 9.56
C ILE A 254 -7.38 -10.54 10.53
N THR A 255 -6.53 -10.09 11.44
CA THR A 255 -6.79 -8.99 12.36
C THR A 255 -6.04 -7.75 11.91
N GLY A 256 -6.72 -6.61 11.83
CA GLY A 256 -6.11 -5.35 11.39
C GLY A 256 -7.06 -4.17 11.51
N VAL A 257 -6.57 -2.98 11.14
CA VAL A 257 -7.40 -1.77 11.15
C VAL A 257 -8.20 -1.71 9.84
N LEU A 258 -9.53 -1.68 9.95
CA LEU A 258 -10.42 -1.61 8.79
C LEU A 258 -10.43 -0.19 8.21
N CYS A 259 -10.10 -0.05 6.93
CA CYS A 259 -9.95 1.22 6.23
C CYS A 259 -10.79 1.29 4.95
N MET A 260 -10.93 2.50 4.41
CA MET A 260 -11.63 2.77 3.14
C MET A 260 -10.75 3.61 2.21
N TYR A 261 -10.74 3.29 0.92
CA TYR A 261 -10.16 4.10 -0.14
C TYR A 261 -11.04 4.07 -1.38
N GLN A 262 -11.55 5.23 -1.80
CA GLN A 262 -12.46 5.37 -2.95
C GLN A 262 -13.64 4.37 -2.88
N GLY A 263 -14.17 4.16 -1.66
CA GLY A 263 -15.26 3.22 -1.42
C GLY A 263 -14.89 1.73 -1.44
N SER A 264 -13.60 1.39 -1.57
CA SER A 264 -13.12 0.01 -1.49
C SER A 264 -12.62 -0.32 -0.08
N ILE A 265 -12.87 -1.55 0.35
CA ILE A 265 -12.45 -2.04 1.66
C ILE A 265 -10.95 -2.32 1.66
N GLN A 266 -10.27 -1.76 2.65
CA GLN A 266 -8.86 -2.01 2.90
C GLN A 266 -8.66 -2.45 4.35
N MET A 267 -7.55 -3.11 4.63
CA MET A 267 -7.14 -3.42 5.99
C MET A 267 -5.64 -3.22 6.15
N VAL A 268 -5.23 -2.51 7.20
CA VAL A 268 -3.81 -2.35 7.53
C VAL A 268 -3.43 -3.34 8.61
N VAL A 269 -2.37 -4.12 8.35
CA VAL A 269 -1.87 -5.14 9.29
C VAL A 269 -0.44 -4.82 9.69
N ASN A 270 -0.21 -4.87 11.00
CA ASN A 270 1.06 -4.44 11.61
C ASN A 270 1.90 -5.59 12.15
N ARG A 271 1.33 -6.79 12.30
CA ARG A 271 2.01 -7.98 12.82
C ARG A 271 1.63 -9.22 12.02
N LEU A 272 2.55 -10.17 11.93
CA LEU A 272 2.30 -11.41 11.21
C LEU A 272 1.40 -12.36 12.00
N GLU A 273 1.48 -12.28 13.33
CA GLU A 273 0.70 -13.08 14.27
C GLU A 273 -0.80 -12.75 14.21
N ASP A 274 -1.15 -11.59 13.65
CA ASP A 274 -2.52 -11.20 13.36
C ASP A 274 -3.10 -11.91 12.12
N ILE A 275 -2.30 -12.73 11.45
CA ILE A 275 -2.70 -13.58 10.34
C ILE A 275 -2.57 -15.04 10.79
N THR A 276 -3.69 -15.75 10.81
CA THR A 276 -3.77 -17.15 11.21
C THR A 276 -4.50 -17.96 10.15
N TYR A 277 -4.34 -19.27 10.16
CA TYR A 277 -5.27 -20.13 9.43
C TYR A 277 -6.68 -20.02 10.00
N GLU A 278 -7.69 -20.46 9.24
CA GLU A 278 -9.10 -20.41 9.65
C GLU A 278 -9.37 -21.07 11.01
N ASP A 279 -8.62 -22.14 11.35
CA ASP A 279 -8.69 -22.86 12.62
C ASP A 279 -8.00 -22.14 13.80
N GLY A 280 -7.38 -20.99 13.55
CA GLY A 280 -6.66 -20.19 14.54
C GLY A 280 -5.20 -20.60 14.76
N SER A 281 -4.69 -21.61 14.05
CA SER A 281 -3.27 -21.96 14.08
C SER A 281 -2.42 -20.90 13.39
N ARG A 282 -1.17 -20.75 13.83
CA ARG A 282 -0.21 -19.81 13.24
C ARG A 282 0.15 -20.27 11.82
N LEU A 283 0.39 -19.29 10.93
CA LEU A 283 0.89 -19.57 9.58
C LEU A 283 2.30 -20.16 9.57
N TYR A 284 3.10 -19.77 10.56
CA TYR A 284 4.50 -20.14 10.72
C TYR A 284 4.74 -20.59 12.16
N GLU A 285 5.62 -21.58 12.34
CA GLU A 285 6.01 -22.11 13.64
C GLU A 285 6.89 -21.14 14.45
#